data_AF-A0A2N7R8Y2-F1
#
_entry.id   AF-A0A2N7R8Y2-F1
#
_cell.length_a   1.000
_cell.length_b   1.000
_cell.length_c   1.000
_cell.angle_alpha   90.00
_cell.angle_beta   90.00
_cell.angle_gamma   90.00
#
_symmetry.space_group_name_H-M   'P 1'
#
loop_
_entity.id
_entity.type
_entity.pdbx_description
1 polymer ?
#
loop_
_entity_poly.entity_id
_entity_poly.type
_entity_poly.pdbx_seq_one_letter_code
_entity_poly.pdbx_strand_id
1 'polypeptide(L)'
;MSDQKITFVNGKPAKCGCKMEFSFGGGHYSDVLYVMPCAAHSQKPFGPVEVKRDKDGWWYHPNIPSFGEGEDPAPYISWTKEQGLELKGWNSGDETYDLPDEDAACTAWNPESPGPEWFLMGIFDTDDGPYVQWARREVTP
;
A
#
# COMPACT_ATOMS: atom_id res chain seq x y z
N MET A 1 12.62 -14.43 4.37
CA MET A 1 11.25 -15.00 4.37
C MET A 1 11.40 -16.49 4.60
N SER A 2 10.76 -17.04 5.63
CA SER A 2 10.81 -18.48 5.93
C SER A 2 10.08 -19.26 4.85
N ASP A 3 10.74 -20.22 4.20
CA ASP A 3 10.17 -21.09 3.17
C ASP A 3 9.05 -21.97 3.74
N GLN A 4 7.83 -21.44 3.78
CA GLN A 4 6.66 -22.16 4.27
C GLN A 4 6.15 -23.10 3.16
N LYS A 5 6.39 -24.40 3.31
CA LYS A 5 5.90 -25.41 2.35
C LYS A 5 4.40 -25.64 2.53
N ILE A 6 3.63 -25.51 1.44
CA ILE A 6 2.20 -25.87 1.40
C ILE A 6 2.07 -27.23 0.71
N THR A 7 1.46 -28.21 1.38
CA THR A 7 1.29 -29.58 0.85
C THR A 7 -0.18 -29.85 0.52
N PHE A 8 -0.42 -30.37 -0.69
CA PHE A 8 -1.72 -30.82 -1.17
C PHE A 8 -1.66 -32.33 -1.38
N VAL A 9 -2.67 -33.07 -0.88
CA VAL A 9 -2.73 -34.54 -1.01
C VAL A 9 -3.99 -34.90 -1.79
N ASN A 10 -3.80 -35.46 -2.99
CA ASN A 10 -4.88 -35.94 -3.86
C ASN A 10 -5.98 -34.88 -4.11
N GLY A 11 -5.57 -33.63 -4.38
CA GLY A 11 -6.50 -32.52 -4.66
C GLY A 11 -7.32 -32.02 -3.46
N LYS A 12 -7.08 -32.54 -2.24
CA LYS A 12 -7.73 -32.02 -1.02
C LYS A 12 -7.15 -30.66 -0.63
N PRO A 13 -7.95 -29.77 -0.01
CA PRO A 13 -7.42 -28.55 0.59
C PRO A 13 -6.25 -28.85 1.53
N ALA A 14 -5.24 -27.98 1.53
CA ALA A 14 -4.13 -28.05 2.46
C ALA A 14 -4.64 -27.85 3.90
N LYS A 15 -3.87 -28.29 4.90
CA LYS A 15 -4.22 -28.10 6.32
C LYS A 15 -4.46 -26.63 6.69
N CYS A 16 -3.80 -25.71 6.01
CA CYS A 16 -3.96 -24.27 6.20
C CYS A 16 -5.20 -23.69 5.51
N GLY A 17 -5.93 -24.46 4.70
CA GLY A 17 -7.10 -24.02 3.94
C GLY A 17 -6.80 -23.55 2.52
N CYS A 18 -5.53 -23.50 2.07
CA CYS A 18 -5.22 -23.26 0.67
C CYS A 18 -5.84 -24.35 -0.22
N LYS A 19 -6.31 -23.99 -1.41
CA LYS A 19 -6.87 -24.91 -2.39
C LYS A 19 -5.98 -25.00 -3.61
N MET A 20 -5.99 -26.15 -4.25
CA MET A 20 -5.30 -26.40 -5.52
C MET A 20 -6.31 -27.02 -6.47
N GLU A 21 -6.34 -26.51 -7.70
CA GLU A 21 -7.12 -27.08 -8.79
C GLU A 21 -6.18 -27.44 -9.93
N PHE A 22 -6.39 -28.62 -10.48
CA PHE A 22 -5.67 -29.11 -11.65
C PHE A 22 -6.57 -29.00 -12.86
N SER A 23 -6.09 -28.35 -13.91
CA SER A 23 -6.75 -28.31 -15.22
C SER A 23 -5.86 -28.97 -16.25
N PHE A 24 -6.41 -29.98 -16.92
CA PHE A 24 -5.79 -30.55 -18.10
C PHE A 24 -6.03 -29.58 -19.25
N GLY A 25 -5.00 -28.83 -19.67
CA GLY A 25 -5.10 -27.73 -20.63
C GLY A 25 -5.52 -28.10 -22.06
N GLY A 26 -6.07 -29.30 -22.27
CA GLY A 26 -6.65 -29.76 -23.55
C GLY A 26 -5.64 -29.95 -24.68
N GLY A 27 -4.33 -29.84 -24.44
CA GLY A 27 -3.30 -29.88 -25.49
C GLY A 27 -1.93 -30.34 -24.99
N HIS A 28 -1.05 -30.64 -25.96
CA HIS A 28 0.16 -31.47 -25.81
C HIS A 28 1.22 -31.04 -24.76
N TYR A 29 1.15 -29.84 -24.15
CA TYR A 29 2.27 -29.33 -23.34
C TYR A 29 1.91 -28.42 -22.14
N SER A 30 0.73 -28.54 -21.52
CA SER A 30 0.51 -27.79 -20.28
C SER A 30 -0.50 -28.44 -19.33
N ASP A 31 0.04 -29.06 -18.29
CA ASP A 31 -0.66 -29.21 -17.02
C ASP A 31 -0.73 -27.84 -16.34
N VAL A 32 -1.93 -27.37 -16.00
CA VAL A 32 -2.12 -26.09 -15.30
C VAL A 32 -2.55 -26.38 -13.86
N LEU A 33 -1.80 -25.83 -12.91
CA LEU A 33 -2.13 -25.87 -11.48
C LEU A 33 -2.52 -24.46 -11.01
N TYR A 34 -3.77 -24.30 -10.60
CA TYR A 34 -4.25 -23.10 -9.94
C TYR A 34 -4.12 -23.27 -8.44
N VAL A 35 -3.43 -22.34 -7.77
CA VAL A 35 -3.33 -22.33 -6.30
C VAL A 35 -4.08 -21.12 -5.77
N MET A 36 -5.07 -21.38 -4.92
CA MET A 36 -5.83 -20.35 -4.21
C MET A 36 -5.35 -20.30 -2.76
N PRO A 37 -4.53 -19.31 -2.38
CA PRO A 37 -4.04 -19.19 -1.02
C PRO A 37 -5.17 -18.84 -0.03
N CYS A 38 -5.06 -19.32 1.20
CA CYS A 38 -5.87 -18.84 2.32
C CYS A 38 -5.33 -17.50 2.83
N ALA A 39 -6.09 -16.79 3.67
CA ALA A 39 -5.70 -15.46 4.19
C ALA A 39 -4.30 -15.40 4.84
N ALA A 40 -3.82 -16.50 5.44
CA ALA A 40 -2.48 -16.57 6.04
C ALA A 40 -1.35 -16.68 5.01
N HIS A 41 -1.64 -17.18 3.80
CA HIS A 41 -0.69 -17.37 2.71
C HIS A 41 -0.94 -16.43 1.51
N SER A 42 -2.01 -15.64 1.56
CA SER A 42 -2.19 -14.52 0.65
C SER A 42 -1.21 -13.42 1.04
N GLN A 43 -0.69 -12.68 0.06
CA GLN A 43 0.02 -11.45 0.39
C GLN A 43 -0.95 -10.54 1.14
N LYS A 44 -0.50 -10.04 2.30
CA LYS A 44 -1.28 -9.04 3.03
C LYS A 44 -1.41 -7.82 2.12
N PRO A 45 -2.64 -7.34 1.87
CA PRO A 45 -2.83 -6.11 1.13
C PRO A 45 -2.09 -4.98 1.86
N PHE A 46 -1.38 -4.15 1.11
CA PHE A 46 -0.85 -2.89 1.63
C PHE A 46 -1.96 -2.08 2.31
N GLY A 47 -1.71 -1.55 3.50
CA GLY A 47 -2.79 -0.95 4.29
C GLY A 47 -2.25 -0.19 5.50
N PRO A 48 -3.15 0.34 6.35
CA PRO A 48 -2.80 1.26 7.43
C PRO A 48 -1.80 0.65 8.40
N VAL A 49 -0.85 1.47 8.83
CA VAL A 49 0.09 1.15 9.91
C VAL A 49 0.07 2.26 10.97
N GLU A 50 0.69 1.98 12.11
CA GLU A 50 0.91 2.98 13.14
C GLU A 50 1.80 4.11 12.62
N VAL A 51 1.30 5.34 12.68
CA VAL A 51 2.02 6.56 12.27
C VAL A 51 2.88 7.04 13.43
N LYS A 52 4.19 7.02 13.25
CA LYS A 52 5.19 7.52 14.21
C LYS A 52 6.12 8.49 13.52
N ARG A 53 5.75 9.77 13.55
CA ARG A 53 6.57 10.84 12.97
C ARG A 53 7.94 10.88 13.63
N ASP A 54 8.95 11.27 12.87
CA ASP A 54 10.29 11.50 13.39
C ASP A 54 10.40 12.86 14.10
N LYS A 55 11.62 13.20 14.52
CA LYS A 55 11.92 14.45 15.25
C LYS A 55 11.64 15.72 14.44
N ASP A 56 11.62 15.60 13.11
CA ASP A 56 11.41 16.70 12.17
C ASP A 56 9.95 16.69 11.65
N GLY A 57 9.09 15.84 12.25
CA GLY A 57 7.67 15.72 11.91
C GLY A 57 7.40 14.93 10.63
N TRP A 58 8.44 14.34 10.03
CA TRP A 58 8.31 13.58 8.80
C TRP A 58 7.85 12.16 9.09
N TRP A 59 7.17 11.57 8.12
CA TRP A 59 6.78 10.18 8.20
C TRP A 59 6.62 9.59 6.81
N TYR A 60 7.16 8.40 6.62
CA TYR A 60 7.00 7.63 5.39
C TYR A 60 6.43 6.26 5.74
N HIS A 61 5.46 5.80 4.95
CA HIS A 61 4.88 4.50 5.18
C HIS A 61 5.93 3.39 4.95
N PRO A 62 6.25 2.57 5.97
CA PRO A 62 7.42 1.68 5.98
C PRO A 62 7.35 0.54 4.97
N ASN A 63 6.14 0.22 4.48
CA ASN A 63 5.95 -0.84 3.48
C ASN A 63 5.90 -0.31 2.03
N ILE A 64 6.12 0.99 1.80
CA ILE A 64 6.26 1.51 0.44
C ILE A 64 7.63 1.06 -0.09
N PRO A 65 7.71 0.38 -1.25
CA PRO A 65 8.98 0.02 -1.86
C PRO A 65 9.83 1.25 -2.19
N SER A 66 11.15 1.10 -2.20
CA SER A 66 12.01 2.13 -2.80
C SER A 66 11.92 2.04 -4.32
N PHE A 67 11.60 3.15 -4.97
CA PHE A 67 11.50 3.25 -6.43
C PHE A 67 12.78 3.80 -7.10
N GLY A 68 13.86 3.98 -6.31
CA GLY A 68 15.14 4.55 -6.75
C GLY A 68 15.21 6.08 -6.61
N GLU A 69 16.41 6.63 -6.83
CA GLU A 69 16.75 8.07 -6.75
C GLU A 69 16.26 8.85 -8.00
N GLY A 70 15.16 8.43 -8.61
CA GLY A 70 14.61 9.04 -9.81
C GLY A 70 13.44 9.96 -9.49
N GLU A 71 13.37 11.11 -10.16
CA GLU A 71 12.21 12.01 -10.10
C GLU A 71 10.97 11.47 -10.82
N ASP A 72 11.07 10.33 -11.52
CA ASP A 72 9.97 9.74 -12.27
C ASP A 72 8.91 9.16 -11.31
N PRO A 73 7.69 9.73 -11.23
CA PRO A 73 6.63 9.20 -10.38
C PRO A 73 5.93 7.98 -10.99
N ALA A 74 6.21 7.61 -12.25
CA ALA A 74 5.49 6.55 -12.94
C ALA A 74 5.59 5.16 -12.27
N PRO A 75 6.74 4.71 -11.74
CA PRO A 75 6.84 3.46 -11.00
C PRO A 75 5.98 3.45 -9.73
N TYR A 76 5.96 4.58 -9.01
CA TYR A 76 5.15 4.75 -7.81
C TYR A 76 3.65 4.68 -8.14
N ILE A 77 3.20 5.46 -9.12
CA ILE A 77 1.78 5.50 -9.56
C ILE A 77 1.32 4.13 -10.09
N SER A 78 2.20 3.41 -10.79
CA SER A 78 1.90 2.07 -11.29
C SER A 78 1.72 1.08 -10.14
N TRP A 79 2.63 1.12 -9.16
CA TRP A 79 2.52 0.28 -7.96
C TRP A 79 1.26 0.60 -7.15
N THR A 80 0.88 1.87 -6.97
CA THR A 80 -0.36 2.20 -6.22
C THR A 80 -1.61 1.64 -6.91
N LYS A 81 -1.65 1.66 -8.25
CA LYS A 81 -2.72 1.05 -9.04
C LYS A 81 -2.73 -0.47 -8.92
N GLU A 82 -1.57 -1.13 -8.97
CA GLU A 82 -1.46 -2.58 -8.74
C GLU A 82 -1.92 -2.98 -7.34
N GLN A 83 -1.68 -2.11 -6.35
CA GLN A 83 -2.20 -2.29 -5.00
C GLN A 83 -3.70 -2.00 -4.88
N GLY A 84 -4.37 -1.47 -5.92
CA GLY A 84 -5.78 -1.07 -5.88
C GLY A 84 -6.02 0.11 -4.94
N LEU A 85 -5.16 1.12 -5.00
CA LEU A 85 -5.21 2.29 -4.13
C LEU A 85 -5.55 3.56 -4.92
N GLU A 86 -6.44 4.37 -4.36
CA GLU A 86 -6.70 5.74 -4.77
C GLU A 86 -5.88 6.70 -3.90
N LEU A 87 -5.19 7.65 -4.51
CA LEU A 87 -4.35 8.63 -3.82
C LEU A 87 -5.05 9.98 -3.69
N LYS A 88 -4.83 10.66 -2.57
CA LYS A 88 -5.21 12.05 -2.35
C LYS A 88 -4.18 12.73 -1.47
N GLY A 89 -3.75 13.93 -1.83
CA GLY A 89 -2.78 14.69 -1.05
C GLY A 89 -2.87 16.17 -1.36
N TRP A 90 -2.32 16.98 -0.48
CA TRP A 90 -2.33 18.45 -0.56
C TRP A 90 -1.17 19.02 0.26
N ASN A 91 -0.82 20.27 -0.01
CA ASN A 91 0.15 21.02 0.78
C ASN A 91 -0.54 21.71 1.96
N SER A 92 0.21 22.01 3.03
CA SER A 92 -0.32 22.73 4.20
C SER A 92 -0.95 24.08 3.82
N GLY A 93 -0.40 24.76 2.81
CA GLY A 93 -0.93 26.04 2.28
C GLY A 93 -2.20 25.92 1.43
N ASP A 94 -2.61 24.71 1.03
CA ASP A 94 -3.88 24.48 0.32
C ASP A 94 -5.07 24.39 1.30
N GLU A 95 -4.81 24.26 2.59
CA GLU A 95 -5.85 24.28 3.61
C GLU A 95 -6.41 25.71 3.72
N THR A 96 -7.74 25.85 3.83
CA THR A 96 -8.41 27.16 3.93
C THR A 96 -8.06 27.94 5.21
N TYR A 97 -7.17 27.42 6.03
CA TYR A 97 -6.66 28.04 7.24
C TYR A 97 -5.29 28.62 6.93
N ASP A 98 -5.17 29.94 7.12
CA ASP A 98 -3.91 30.67 7.05
C ASP A 98 -3.05 30.21 8.25
N LEU A 99 -2.28 29.13 8.06
CA LEU A 99 -1.38 28.60 9.09
C LEU A 99 -0.21 29.57 9.24
N PRO A 100 0.13 30.02 10.47
CA PRO A 100 1.31 30.86 10.66
C PRO A 100 2.57 30.09 10.23
N ASP A 101 3.59 30.79 9.72
CA ASP A 101 4.83 30.18 9.17
C ASP A 101 5.50 29.17 10.12
N GLU A 102 5.35 29.36 11.44
CA GLU A 102 5.86 28.45 12.48
C GLU A 102 5.09 27.11 12.57
N ASP A 103 3.82 27.12 12.17
CA ASP A 103 2.95 25.94 12.10
C ASP A 103 2.94 25.29 10.72
N ALA A 104 3.47 25.98 9.71
CA ALA A 104 3.66 25.49 8.36
C ALA A 104 4.84 24.51 8.24
N ALA A 105 5.51 24.13 9.32
CA ALA A 105 6.52 23.07 9.33
C ALA A 105 5.87 21.68 9.60
N CYS A 106 6.45 20.60 9.06
CA CYS A 106 5.98 19.22 9.29
C CYS A 106 5.87 18.84 10.78
N THR A 107 6.62 19.51 11.66
CA THR A 107 6.60 19.30 13.11
C THR A 107 5.33 19.79 13.79
N ALA A 108 4.68 20.83 13.25
CA ALA A 108 3.53 21.49 13.85
C ALA A 108 2.24 21.24 13.06
N TRP A 109 2.35 20.94 11.76
CA TRP A 109 1.19 20.66 10.92
C TRP A 109 0.61 19.25 11.14
N ASN A 110 -0.69 19.16 11.42
CA ASN A 110 -1.41 17.91 11.58
C ASN A 110 -2.59 17.77 10.61
N PRO A 111 -2.35 17.28 9.37
CA PRO A 111 -3.39 17.18 8.35
C PRO A 111 -4.52 16.26 8.80
N GLU A 112 -5.76 16.68 8.56
CA GLU A 112 -6.92 15.86 8.84
C GLU A 112 -7.10 14.79 7.76
N SER A 113 -7.55 13.60 8.18
CA SER A 113 -7.85 12.53 7.21
C SER A 113 -9.02 12.97 6.31
N PRO A 114 -8.94 12.73 4.99
CA PRO A 114 -10.05 13.03 4.08
C PRO A 114 -11.31 12.17 4.33
N GLY A 115 -11.23 11.13 5.17
CA GLY A 115 -12.36 10.32 5.61
C GLY A 115 -11.92 9.03 6.30
N PRO A 116 -12.85 8.24 6.86
CA PRO A 116 -12.53 7.05 7.67
C PRO A 116 -11.85 5.92 6.88
N GLU A 117 -12.05 5.87 5.56
CA GLU A 117 -11.47 4.85 4.67
C GLU A 117 -10.05 5.20 4.21
N TRP A 118 -9.56 6.41 4.52
CA TRP A 118 -8.25 6.89 4.12
C TRP A 118 -7.21 6.59 5.20
N PHE A 119 -6.04 6.16 4.76
CA PHE A 119 -4.88 5.92 5.60
C PHE A 119 -3.65 6.63 5.05
N LEU A 120 -2.71 6.96 5.95
CA LEU A 120 -1.59 7.82 5.63
C LEU A 120 -0.53 7.09 4.80
N MET A 121 -0.06 7.73 3.73
CA MET A 121 1.06 7.26 2.89
C MET A 121 2.37 7.96 3.27
N GLY A 122 2.29 9.24 3.63
CA GLY A 122 3.46 10.02 4.02
C GLY A 122 3.12 11.45 4.41
N ILE A 123 4.01 12.04 5.21
CA ILE A 123 4.09 13.46 5.52
C ILE A 123 5.55 13.84 5.32
N PHE A 124 5.82 14.74 4.39
CA PHE A 124 7.18 15.15 4.06
C PHE A 124 7.17 16.59 3.57
N ASP A 125 8.31 17.24 3.72
CA ASP A 125 8.47 18.61 3.27
C ASP A 125 8.76 18.65 1.77
N THR A 126 8.24 19.67 1.09
CA THR A 126 8.50 19.96 -0.32
C THR A 126 8.92 21.43 -0.46
N ASP A 127 9.38 21.84 -1.64
CA ASP A 127 9.74 23.25 -1.87
C ASP A 127 8.54 24.21 -1.68
N ASP A 128 7.31 23.69 -1.81
CA ASP A 128 6.05 24.39 -1.57
C ASP A 128 5.52 24.18 -0.13
N GLY A 129 6.38 23.73 0.79
CA GLY A 129 6.06 23.41 2.18
C GLY A 129 5.58 21.97 2.40
N PRO A 130 5.13 21.63 3.62
CA PRO A 130 4.71 20.28 3.96
C PRO A 130 3.62 19.74 3.06
N TYR A 131 3.81 18.52 2.61
CA TYR A 131 2.87 17.76 1.80
C TYR A 131 2.41 16.52 2.56
N VAL A 132 1.09 16.28 2.52
CA VAL A 132 0.50 15.04 3.01
C VAL A 132 -0.01 14.21 1.86
N GLN A 133 0.20 12.90 1.96
CA GLN A 133 -0.41 11.95 1.06
C GLN A 133 -1.19 10.90 1.83
N TRP A 134 -2.41 10.66 1.37
CA TRP A 134 -3.35 9.66 1.84
C TRP A 134 -3.65 8.68 0.72
N ALA A 135 -3.96 7.44 1.10
CA ALA A 135 -4.47 6.43 0.20
C ALA A 135 -5.73 5.80 0.78
N ARG A 136 -6.64 5.37 -0.09
CA ARG A 136 -7.74 4.46 0.28
C ARG A 136 -7.80 3.29 -0.69
N ARG A 137 -8.44 2.21 -0.29
CA ARG A 137 -8.71 1.07 -1.18
C ARG A 137 -9.78 1.46 -2.18
N GLU A 138 -9.51 1.23 -3.47
CA GLU A 138 -10.57 1.29 -4.47
C GLU A 138 -11.56 0.17 -4.18
N VAL A 139 -12.81 0.53 -3.90
CA VAL A 139 -13.89 -0.44 -3.74
C VAL A 139 -14.27 -0.87 -5.15
N THR A 140 -13.77 -2.01 -5.60
CA THR A 140 -14.27 -2.62 -6.83
C THR A 140 -15.75 -3.01 -6.60
N PRO A 141 -16.71 -2.48 -7.39
CA PRO A 141 -18.13 -2.78 -7.24
C PRO A 141 -18.49 -4.26 -7.37
#